data_AF-A0A7V5GUU3-F1
#
_entry.id   AF-A0A7V5GUU3-F1
#
_cell.length_a   1.000
_cell.length_b   1.000
_cell.length_c   1.000
_cell.angle_alpha   90.00
_cell.angle_beta   90.00
_cell.angle_gamma   90.00
#
_symmetry.space_group_name_H-M   'P 1'
#
loop_
_entity.id
_entity.type
_entity.pdbx_description
1 polymer ?
#
loop_
_entity_poly.entity_id
_entity_poly.type
_entity_poly.pdbx_seq_one_letter_code
_entity_poly.pdbx_strand_id
1 'polypeptide(L)'
;CVGISSAGDISQDLKTGFLVGATPYRQQYGQFIGVITSATITGAVVLLLHRTFVIGSETLPAPQATLMKLVVEGVMDKNLPWAFVLTGMVIAATVELFGVTSLPFAVGLYLPFSLSVPIMVGGLMRGILEKVQTGARLKSSRENGVLFGSGLVAGDATLGVLIALFVYGQEKMEWLSNISTPFVKNPPVPALLSLIAFGLIVLSLWKVVTVRGKDYRDE
;
A
#
# COMPACT_ATOMS: atom_id res chain seq x y z
N CYS A 1 16.01 1.50 -3.63
CA CYS A 1 15.22 1.14 -2.42
C CYS A 1 15.12 -0.38 -2.25
N VAL A 2 14.68 -1.14 -3.26
CA VAL A 2 14.46 -2.60 -3.17
C VAL A 2 15.69 -3.34 -2.63
N GLY A 3 16.88 -3.17 -3.25
CA GLY A 3 18.10 -3.85 -2.80
C GLY A 3 18.54 -3.50 -1.36
N ILE A 4 18.40 -2.24 -0.96
CA ILE A 4 18.73 -1.80 0.42
C ILE A 4 17.75 -2.39 1.42
N SER A 5 16.45 -2.41 1.08
CA SER A 5 15.41 -3.00 1.92
C SER A 5 15.61 -4.50 2.08
N SER A 6 15.91 -5.22 0.99
CA SER A 6 16.19 -6.66 1.04
C SER A 6 17.45 -6.96 1.85
N ALA A 7 18.52 -6.17 1.72
CA ALA A 7 19.73 -6.36 2.52
C ALA A 7 19.47 -6.16 4.03
N GLY A 8 18.65 -5.17 4.38
CA GLY A 8 18.22 -4.93 5.75
C GLY A 8 17.38 -6.08 6.32
N ASP A 9 16.41 -6.56 5.53
CA ASP A 9 15.54 -7.69 5.88
C ASP A 9 16.35 -8.97 6.12
N ILE A 10 17.26 -9.32 5.19
CA ILE A 10 18.15 -10.48 5.33
C ILE A 10 19.01 -10.37 6.62
N SER A 11 19.51 -9.18 6.93
CA SER A 11 20.30 -8.96 8.14
C SER A 11 19.47 -9.14 9.43
N GLN A 12 18.21 -8.73 9.41
CA GLN A 12 17.27 -8.94 10.53
C GLN A 12 16.89 -10.40 10.67
N ASP A 13 16.61 -11.06 9.56
CA ASP A 13 16.31 -12.48 9.46
C ASP A 13 17.44 -13.35 10.00
N LEU A 14 18.70 -13.08 9.62
CA LEU A 14 19.84 -13.84 10.12
C LEU A 14 20.04 -13.63 11.63
N LYS A 15 19.73 -12.43 12.15
CA LYS A 15 19.79 -12.14 13.58
C LYS A 15 18.70 -12.88 14.35
N THR A 16 17.46 -12.87 13.86
CA THR A 16 16.35 -13.63 14.49
C THR A 16 16.60 -15.13 14.39
N GLY A 17 17.08 -15.60 13.24
CA GLY A 17 17.52 -16.98 13.00
C GLY A 17 18.56 -17.44 13.99
N PHE A 18 19.58 -16.62 14.28
CA PHE A 18 20.58 -16.90 15.30
C PHE A 18 19.97 -17.02 16.71
N LEU A 19 19.03 -16.14 17.08
CA LEU A 19 18.38 -16.15 18.39
C LEU A 19 17.51 -17.39 18.64
N VAL A 20 16.87 -17.92 17.60
CA VAL A 20 16.03 -19.14 17.69
C VAL A 20 16.81 -20.43 17.40
N GLY A 21 18.13 -20.35 17.21
CA GLY A 21 18.99 -21.50 16.94
C GLY A 21 18.83 -22.10 15.53
N ALA A 22 18.32 -21.33 14.57
CA ALA A 22 18.18 -21.78 13.19
C ALA A 22 19.53 -21.85 12.45
N THR A 23 19.65 -22.76 11.49
CA THR A 23 20.85 -22.89 10.65
C THR A 23 20.88 -21.81 9.56
N PRO A 24 21.90 -20.92 9.51
CA PRO A 24 21.91 -19.76 8.61
C PRO A 24 21.88 -20.15 7.13
N TYR A 25 22.53 -21.26 6.77
CA TYR A 25 22.52 -21.78 5.39
C TYR A 25 21.08 -22.07 4.91
N ARG A 26 20.26 -22.75 5.71
CA ARG A 26 18.88 -23.09 5.32
C ARG A 26 18.00 -21.85 5.13
N GLN A 27 18.24 -20.81 5.93
CA GLN A 27 17.51 -19.54 5.84
C GLN A 27 17.85 -18.78 4.55
N GLN A 28 19.12 -18.76 4.14
CA GLN A 28 19.54 -18.14 2.88
C GLN A 28 18.91 -18.85 1.67
N TYR A 29 18.88 -20.19 1.64
CA TYR A 29 18.18 -20.91 0.57
C TYR A 29 16.69 -20.59 0.53
N GLY A 30 16.03 -20.51 1.69
CA GLY A 30 14.63 -20.11 1.79
C GLY A 30 14.38 -18.71 1.21
N GLN A 31 15.23 -17.74 1.53
CA GLN A 31 15.15 -16.38 1.01
C GLN A 31 15.40 -16.32 -0.50
N PHE A 32 16.40 -17.04 -1.03
CA PHE A 32 16.64 -17.11 -2.47
C PHE A 32 15.45 -17.66 -3.23
N ILE A 33 14.88 -18.78 -2.76
CA ILE A 33 13.68 -19.38 -3.36
C ILE A 33 12.51 -18.38 -3.28
N GLY A 34 12.30 -17.78 -2.11
CA GLY A 34 11.25 -16.80 -1.88
C GLY A 34 11.33 -15.60 -2.83
N VAL A 35 12.53 -15.04 -3.03
CA VAL A 35 12.76 -13.90 -3.94
C VAL A 35 12.50 -14.30 -5.39
N ILE A 36 13.01 -15.45 -5.84
CA ILE A 36 12.82 -15.91 -7.24
C ILE A 36 11.35 -16.17 -7.53
N THR A 37 10.66 -16.90 -6.64
CA THR A 37 9.23 -17.19 -6.78
C THR A 37 8.40 -15.90 -6.75
N SER A 38 8.68 -15.00 -5.80
CA SER A 38 7.94 -13.73 -5.67
C SER A 38 8.18 -12.81 -6.86
N ALA A 39 9.42 -12.70 -7.35
CA ALA A 39 9.74 -11.88 -8.52
C ALA A 39 9.04 -12.42 -9.78
N THR A 40 9.01 -13.75 -9.95
CA THR A 40 8.35 -14.39 -11.09
C THR A 40 6.85 -14.15 -11.07
N ILE A 41 6.19 -14.41 -9.94
CA ILE A 41 4.74 -14.23 -9.79
C ILE A 41 4.36 -12.76 -9.92
N THR A 42 5.07 -11.86 -9.22
CA THR A 42 4.78 -10.42 -9.27
C THR A 42 4.98 -9.87 -10.68
N GLY A 43 6.05 -10.28 -11.37
CA GLY A 43 6.29 -9.90 -12.77
C GLY A 43 5.17 -10.37 -13.69
N ALA A 44 4.72 -11.61 -13.54
CA ALA A 44 3.60 -12.16 -14.31
C ALA A 44 2.29 -11.39 -14.05
N VAL A 45 1.99 -11.06 -12.79
CA VAL A 45 0.82 -10.27 -12.40
C VAL A 45 0.89 -8.86 -13.00
N VAL A 46 2.04 -8.18 -12.89
CA VAL A 46 2.22 -6.83 -13.47
C VAL A 46 2.01 -6.85 -14.99
N LEU A 47 2.55 -7.85 -15.69
CA LEU A 47 2.34 -8.00 -17.13
C LEU A 47 0.88 -8.26 -17.48
N LEU A 48 0.20 -9.10 -16.70
CA LEU A 48 -1.23 -9.36 -16.88
C LEU A 48 -2.04 -8.07 -16.71
N LEU A 49 -1.84 -7.34 -15.61
CA LEU A 49 -2.54 -6.07 -15.38
C LEU A 49 -2.27 -5.04 -16.47
N HIS A 50 -1.03 -4.95 -16.94
CA HIS A 50 -0.68 -4.02 -18.02
C HIS A 50 -1.38 -4.38 -19.34
N ARG A 51 -1.55 -5.67 -19.64
CA ARG A 51 -2.28 -6.12 -20.84
C ARG A 51 -3.78 -5.87 -20.74
N THR A 52 -4.37 -6.02 -19.55
CA THR A 52 -5.82 -5.89 -19.35
C THR A 52 -6.29 -4.44 -19.16
N PHE A 53 -5.56 -3.62 -18.39
CA PHE A 53 -6.02 -2.28 -17.98
C PHE A 53 -5.05 -1.14 -18.33
N VAL A 54 -3.84 -1.46 -18.80
CA VAL A 54 -2.75 -0.52 -19.04
C VAL A 54 -2.39 0.30 -17.79
N ILE A 55 -1.28 -0.05 -17.15
CA ILE A 55 -0.79 0.67 -15.95
C ILE A 55 -0.55 2.15 -16.28
N GLY A 56 -1.13 3.05 -15.48
CA GLY A 56 -1.04 4.50 -15.69
C GLY A 56 -2.21 5.09 -16.50
N SER A 57 -3.19 4.29 -16.89
CA SER A 57 -4.46 4.75 -17.48
C SER A 57 -5.41 5.32 -16.41
N GLU A 58 -6.54 5.88 -16.85
CA GLU A 58 -7.60 6.35 -15.94
C GLU A 58 -8.25 5.20 -15.13
N THR A 59 -8.24 3.98 -15.66
CA THR A 59 -8.83 2.80 -14.98
C THR A 59 -7.87 2.19 -13.97
N LEU A 60 -6.55 2.34 -14.16
CA LEU A 60 -5.53 1.86 -13.24
C LEU A 60 -4.43 2.92 -13.00
N PRO A 61 -4.74 3.98 -12.23
CA PRO A 61 -3.80 5.06 -11.96
C PRO A 61 -2.65 4.57 -11.07
N ALA A 62 -1.41 4.77 -11.53
CA ALA A 62 -0.20 4.34 -10.83
C ALA A 62 0.77 5.51 -10.62
N PRO A 63 0.41 6.53 -9.81
CA PRO A 63 1.18 7.79 -9.70
C PRO A 63 2.62 7.56 -9.25
N GLN A 64 2.83 6.62 -8.31
CA GLN A 64 4.18 6.29 -7.83
C GLN A 64 5.04 5.61 -8.91
N ALA A 65 4.44 4.75 -9.73
CA ALA A 65 5.16 4.09 -10.83
C ALA A 65 5.48 5.09 -11.94
N THR A 66 4.54 5.98 -12.29
CA THR A 66 4.75 7.06 -13.27
C THR A 66 5.87 8.00 -12.85
N LEU A 67 5.92 8.40 -11.58
CA LEU A 67 7.00 9.26 -11.08
C LEU A 67 8.36 8.56 -11.19
N MET A 68 8.45 7.28 -10.80
CA MET A 68 9.70 6.52 -10.94
C MET A 68 10.12 6.38 -12.41
N LYS A 69 9.17 6.13 -13.32
CA LYS A 69 9.43 6.09 -14.76
C LYS A 69 10.01 7.41 -15.27
N LEU A 70 9.39 8.54 -14.93
CA LEU A 70 9.83 9.87 -15.35
C LEU A 70 11.24 10.20 -14.85
N VAL A 71 11.58 9.82 -13.61
CA VAL A 71 12.93 10.00 -13.07
C VAL A 71 13.94 9.14 -13.81
N VAL A 72 13.63 7.86 -14.04
CA VAL A 72 14.53 6.94 -14.75
C VAL A 72 14.76 7.40 -16.19
N GLU A 73 13.71 7.73 -16.93
CA GLU A 73 13.80 8.24 -18.31
C GLU A 73 14.59 9.56 -18.34
N GLY A 74 14.29 10.51 -17.44
CA GLY A 74 15.03 11.77 -17.36
C GLY A 74 16.53 11.60 -17.07
N VAL A 75 16.91 10.62 -16.25
CA VAL A 75 18.32 10.29 -16.00
C VAL A 75 18.97 9.63 -17.22
N MET A 76 18.29 8.65 -17.84
CA MET A 76 18.81 7.92 -19.00
C MET A 76 18.98 8.82 -20.22
N ASP A 77 18.01 9.70 -20.48
CA ASP A 77 18.01 10.66 -21.58
C ASP A 77 18.88 11.89 -21.29
N LYS A 78 19.49 11.97 -20.10
CA LYS A 78 20.25 13.12 -19.59
C LYS A 78 19.49 14.46 -19.63
N ASN A 79 18.16 14.42 -19.70
CA ASN A 79 17.27 15.57 -19.79
C ASN A 79 16.54 15.86 -18.47
N LEU A 80 17.11 15.42 -17.34
CA LEU A 80 16.50 15.65 -16.05
C LEU A 80 16.60 17.14 -15.68
N PRO A 81 15.49 17.80 -15.31
CA PRO A 81 15.52 19.20 -14.91
C PRO A 81 16.16 19.36 -13.52
N TRP A 82 17.48 19.42 -13.48
CA TRP A 82 18.29 19.50 -12.25
C TRP A 82 17.91 20.68 -11.34
N ALA A 83 17.41 21.78 -11.91
CA ALA A 83 16.88 22.90 -11.14
C ALA A 83 15.72 22.47 -10.22
N PHE A 84 14.78 21.65 -10.70
CA PHE A 84 13.67 21.15 -9.88
C PHE A 84 14.13 20.13 -8.86
N VAL A 85 15.11 19.27 -9.20
CA VAL A 85 15.69 18.30 -8.26
C VAL A 85 16.36 19.01 -7.09
N LEU A 86 17.23 19.99 -7.37
CA LEU A 86 17.93 20.76 -6.34
C LEU A 86 16.95 21.58 -5.49
N THR A 87 15.92 22.16 -6.11
CA THR A 87 14.86 22.87 -5.37
C THR A 87 14.14 21.91 -4.42
N GLY A 88 13.79 20.71 -4.89
CA GLY A 88 13.18 19.67 -4.07
C GLY A 88 14.09 19.24 -2.90
N MET A 89 15.40 19.13 -3.11
CA MET A 89 16.36 18.83 -2.05
C MET A 89 16.40 19.92 -0.98
N VAL A 90 16.39 21.20 -1.38
CA VAL A 90 16.38 22.33 -0.43
C VAL A 90 15.07 22.36 0.36
N ILE A 91 13.93 22.13 -0.30
CA ILE A 91 12.63 22.03 0.37
C ILE A 91 12.64 20.86 1.36
N ALA A 92 13.09 19.68 0.95
CA ALA A 92 13.16 18.50 1.81
C ALA A 92 14.04 18.75 3.04
N ALA A 93 15.22 19.35 2.87
CA ALA A 93 16.10 19.73 3.97
C ALA A 93 15.43 20.74 4.92
N THR A 94 14.73 21.73 4.36
CA THR A 94 14.00 22.74 5.15
C THR A 94 12.90 22.09 5.98
N VAL A 95 12.09 21.22 5.38
CA VAL A 95 11.02 20.48 6.06
C VAL A 95 11.58 19.59 7.18
N GLU A 96 12.72 18.95 6.94
CA GLU A 96 13.40 18.10 7.92
C GLU A 96 13.98 18.92 9.08
N LEU A 97 14.45 20.15 8.83
CA LEU A 97 14.86 21.10 9.90
C LEU A 97 13.68 21.53 10.79
N PHE A 98 12.45 21.58 10.25
CA PHE A 98 11.25 21.83 11.03
C PHE A 98 10.75 20.58 11.81
N GLY A 99 11.50 19.47 11.77
CA GLY A 99 11.16 18.23 12.48
C GLY A 99 10.07 17.41 11.80
N VAL A 100 9.71 17.74 10.55
CA VAL A 100 8.74 16.96 9.75
C VAL A 100 9.52 16.01 8.84
N THR A 101 9.14 14.74 8.83
CA THR A 101 9.75 13.77 7.92
C THR A 101 9.43 14.14 6.46
N SER A 102 10.46 14.31 5.65
CA SER A 102 10.35 14.77 4.25
C SER A 102 9.60 13.78 3.33
N LEU A 103 9.66 12.48 3.63
CA LEU A 103 9.02 11.44 2.80
C LEU A 103 7.48 11.48 2.81
N PRO A 104 6.77 11.43 3.97
CA PRO A 104 5.32 11.60 4.00
C PRO A 104 4.84 12.93 3.42
N PHE A 105 5.62 13.99 3.62
CA PHE A 105 5.33 15.30 3.06
C PHE A 105 5.33 15.27 1.53
N ALA A 106 6.39 14.73 0.91
CA ALA A 106 6.49 14.60 -0.53
C ALA A 106 5.37 13.71 -1.11
N VAL A 107 5.08 12.58 -0.44
CA VAL A 107 3.99 11.67 -0.84
C VAL A 107 2.63 12.37 -0.82
N GLY A 108 2.36 13.19 0.19
CA GLY A 108 1.12 13.95 0.28
C GLY A 108 0.92 14.98 -0.85
N LEU A 109 2.01 15.50 -1.42
CA LEU A 109 1.95 16.53 -2.46
C LEU A 109 1.59 15.97 -3.85
N TYR A 110 1.97 14.74 -4.18
CA TYR A 110 1.72 14.17 -5.51
C TYR A 110 0.54 13.18 -5.55
N LEU A 111 0.05 12.71 -4.40
CA LEU A 111 -1.08 11.79 -4.37
C LEU A 111 -2.42 12.49 -4.68
N PRO A 112 -3.30 11.87 -5.48
CA PRO A 112 -4.65 12.36 -5.71
C PRO A 112 -5.42 12.56 -4.40
N PHE A 113 -6.27 13.59 -4.36
CA PHE A 113 -7.09 13.91 -3.18
C PHE A 113 -7.91 12.70 -2.67
N SER A 114 -8.41 11.87 -3.60
CA SER A 114 -9.17 10.65 -3.29
C SER A 114 -8.37 9.61 -2.48
N LEU A 115 -7.04 9.59 -2.60
CA LEU A 115 -6.16 8.72 -1.79
C LEU A 115 -5.70 9.42 -0.52
N SER A 116 -5.48 10.74 -0.58
CA SER A 116 -4.99 11.53 0.56
C SER A 116 -6.01 11.62 1.71
N VAL A 117 -7.31 11.71 1.43
CA VAL A 117 -8.36 11.81 2.47
C VAL A 117 -8.42 10.54 3.34
N PRO A 118 -8.51 9.31 2.79
CA PRO A 118 -8.44 8.09 3.60
C PRO A 118 -7.16 7.97 4.44
N ILE A 119 -6.00 8.34 3.87
CA ILE A 119 -4.71 8.32 4.58
C ILE A 119 -4.75 9.30 5.76
N MET A 120 -5.27 10.51 5.55
CA MET A 120 -5.43 11.53 6.59
C MET A 120 -6.39 11.07 7.69
N VAL A 121 -7.52 10.45 7.33
CA VAL A 121 -8.46 9.89 8.31
C VAL A 121 -7.79 8.80 9.16
N GLY A 122 -7.04 7.89 8.54
CA GLY A 122 -6.26 6.87 9.26
C GLY A 122 -5.23 7.49 10.21
N GLY A 123 -4.52 8.54 9.78
CA GLY A 123 -3.59 9.31 10.62
C GLY A 123 -4.28 10.00 11.80
N LEU A 124 -5.44 10.62 11.57
CA LEU A 124 -6.25 11.26 12.61
C LEU A 124 -6.76 10.23 13.63
N MET A 125 -7.26 9.08 13.17
CA MET A 125 -7.68 7.97 14.04
C MET A 125 -6.52 7.52 14.92
N ARG A 126 -5.32 7.36 14.37
CA ARG A 126 -4.12 7.04 15.14
C ARG A 126 -3.79 8.13 16.16
N GLY A 127 -3.85 9.40 15.78
CA GLY A 127 -3.58 10.52 16.68
C GLY A 127 -4.58 10.61 17.84
N ILE A 128 -5.86 10.29 17.60
CA ILE A 128 -6.87 10.20 18.66
C ILE A 128 -6.60 8.98 19.55
N LEU A 129 -6.26 7.83 18.96
CA LEU A 129 -5.95 6.61 19.70
C LEU A 129 -4.77 6.79 20.66
N GLU A 130 -3.71 7.48 20.22
CA GLU A 130 -2.52 7.80 21.03
C GLU A 130 -2.84 8.76 22.19
N LYS A 131 -3.88 9.59 22.07
CA LYS A 131 -4.36 10.46 23.17
C LYS A 131 -5.26 9.72 24.17
N VAL A 132 -6.02 8.72 23.71
CA VAL A 132 -7.01 8.01 24.52
C VAL A 132 -6.41 6.80 25.25
N GLN A 133 -5.42 6.13 24.66
CA GLN A 133 -4.81 4.91 25.20
C GLN A 133 -3.31 5.08 25.42
N THR A 134 -2.79 4.47 26.48
CA THR A 134 -1.35 4.47 26.82
C THR A 134 -0.88 3.08 27.22
N GLY A 135 0.44 2.85 27.20
CA GLY A 135 1.07 1.60 27.62
C GLY A 135 0.76 0.40 26.72
N ALA A 136 0.59 -0.77 27.33
CA ALA A 136 0.38 -2.04 26.62
C ALA A 136 -0.86 -2.03 25.71
N ARG A 137 -1.92 -1.33 26.12
CA ARG A 137 -3.17 -1.23 25.36
C ARG A 137 -3.00 -0.48 24.05
N LEU A 138 -2.22 0.61 24.04
CA LEU A 138 -1.91 1.36 22.82
C LEU A 138 -1.11 0.50 21.82
N LYS A 139 -0.12 -0.27 22.33
CA LYS A 139 0.70 -1.14 21.50
C LYS A 139 -0.15 -2.20 20.79
N SER A 140 -1.00 -2.91 21.53
CA SER A 140 -1.90 -3.93 20.96
C SER A 140 -2.89 -3.33 19.95
N SER A 141 -3.52 -2.21 20.29
CA SER A 141 -4.45 -1.51 19.37
C SER A 141 -3.76 -1.07 18.07
N ARG A 142 -2.49 -0.64 18.14
CA ARG A 142 -1.68 -0.28 16.97
C ARG A 142 -1.39 -1.50 16.09
N GLU A 143 -0.95 -2.59 16.68
CA GLU A 143 -0.65 -3.84 15.96
C GLU A 143 -1.92 -4.39 15.28
N ASN A 144 -3.05 -4.41 15.99
CA ASN A 144 -4.34 -4.82 15.42
C ASN A 144 -4.79 -3.90 14.29
N GLY A 145 -4.63 -2.58 14.44
CA GLY A 145 -4.97 -1.61 13.40
C GLY A 145 -4.11 -1.77 12.14
N VAL A 146 -2.81 -2.01 12.31
CA VAL A 146 -1.89 -2.30 11.19
C VAL A 146 -2.28 -3.61 10.50
N LEU A 147 -2.53 -4.68 11.26
CA LEU A 147 -2.91 -5.99 10.72
C LEU A 147 -4.24 -5.94 9.94
N PHE A 148 -5.22 -5.22 10.49
CA PHE A 148 -6.52 -5.03 9.81
C PHE A 148 -6.35 -4.21 8.53
N GLY A 149 -5.59 -3.11 8.58
CA GLY A 149 -5.30 -2.28 7.42
C GLY A 149 -4.55 -3.03 6.33
N SER A 150 -3.50 -3.78 6.68
CA SER A 150 -2.75 -4.59 5.70
C SER A 150 -3.59 -5.71 5.11
N GLY A 151 -4.50 -6.31 5.89
CA GLY A 151 -5.47 -7.29 5.40
C GLY A 151 -6.44 -6.70 4.37
N LEU A 152 -6.96 -5.49 4.60
CA LEU A 152 -7.82 -4.80 3.64
C LEU A 152 -7.08 -4.46 2.34
N VAL A 153 -5.86 -3.95 2.44
CA VAL A 153 -5.02 -3.63 1.26
C VAL A 153 -4.67 -4.89 0.47
N ALA A 154 -4.31 -5.98 1.15
CA ALA A 154 -4.03 -7.26 0.51
C ALA A 154 -5.29 -7.87 -0.16
N GLY A 155 -6.46 -7.70 0.48
CA GLY A 155 -7.74 -8.13 -0.07
C GLY A 155 -8.09 -7.40 -1.36
N ASP A 156 -7.97 -6.07 -1.36
CA ASP A 156 -8.19 -5.23 -2.55
C ASP A 156 -7.26 -5.63 -3.71
N ALA A 157 -5.96 -5.78 -3.44
CA ALA A 157 -4.98 -6.22 -4.43
C ALA A 157 -5.30 -7.61 -4.98
N THR A 158 -5.68 -8.57 -4.13
CA THR A 158 -6.00 -9.95 -4.56
C THR A 158 -7.26 -9.99 -5.41
N LEU A 159 -8.30 -9.24 -5.05
CA LEU A 159 -9.52 -9.09 -5.86
C LEU A 159 -9.21 -8.44 -7.21
N GLY A 160 -8.35 -7.41 -7.25
CA GLY A 160 -7.91 -6.78 -8.49
C GLY A 160 -7.21 -7.76 -9.44
N VAL A 161 -6.34 -8.63 -8.91
CA VAL A 161 -5.68 -9.69 -9.70
C VAL A 161 -6.69 -10.72 -10.20
N LEU A 162 -7.65 -11.14 -9.37
CA LEU A 162 -8.71 -12.07 -9.77
C LEU A 162 -9.61 -11.50 -10.87
N ILE A 163 -10.01 -10.23 -10.76
CA ILE A 163 -10.80 -9.54 -11.79
C ILE A 163 -9.98 -9.44 -13.08
N ALA A 164 -8.70 -9.07 -13.01
CA ALA A 164 -7.85 -8.99 -14.18
C ALA A 164 -7.70 -10.34 -14.89
N LEU A 165 -7.54 -11.44 -14.13
CA LEU A 165 -7.55 -12.80 -14.67
C LEU A 165 -8.87 -13.14 -15.36
N PHE A 166 -10.00 -12.76 -14.75
CA PHE A 166 -11.33 -13.03 -15.30
C PHE A 166 -11.59 -12.24 -16.58
N VAL A 167 -11.28 -10.95 -16.60
CA VAL A 167 -11.43 -10.08 -17.78
C VAL A 167 -10.51 -10.53 -18.92
N TYR A 168 -9.24 -10.82 -18.62
CA TYR A 168 -8.31 -11.38 -19.60
C TYR A 168 -8.78 -12.73 -20.16
N GLY A 169 -9.45 -13.55 -19.34
CA GLY A 169 -10.12 -14.78 -19.78
C GLY A 169 -11.40 -14.54 -20.59
N GLN A 170 -12.17 -13.50 -20.25
CA GLN A 170 -13.42 -13.12 -20.93
C GLN A 170 -13.20 -12.45 -22.29
N GLU A 171 -12.08 -11.78 -22.54
CA GLU A 171 -11.70 -11.33 -23.89
C GLU A 171 -11.65 -12.50 -24.91
N LYS A 172 -11.60 -13.76 -24.43
CA LYS A 172 -11.73 -14.97 -25.27
C LYS A 172 -13.14 -15.58 -25.34
N MET A 173 -14.13 -15.04 -24.63
CA MET A 173 -15.52 -15.53 -24.62
C MET A 173 -16.52 -14.37 -24.67
N GLU A 174 -16.99 -14.05 -25.88
CA GLU A 174 -17.91 -12.94 -26.20
C GLU A 174 -19.32 -13.00 -25.55
N TRP A 175 -19.60 -13.98 -24.69
CA TRP A 175 -20.96 -14.27 -24.18
C TRP A 175 -21.27 -13.67 -22.79
N LEU A 176 -20.43 -12.80 -22.22
CA LEU A 176 -20.70 -12.19 -20.90
C LEU A 176 -20.78 -10.65 -20.91
N SER A 177 -20.76 -10.03 -22.08
CA SER A 177 -20.87 -8.58 -22.28
C SER A 177 -22.27 -7.98 -21.98
N ASN A 178 -23.25 -8.80 -21.59
CA ASN A 178 -24.65 -8.38 -21.43
C ASN A 178 -25.15 -8.29 -19.98
N ILE A 179 -24.27 -8.42 -18.97
CA ILE A 179 -24.65 -8.12 -17.58
C ILE A 179 -24.47 -6.62 -17.35
N SER A 180 -25.43 -5.85 -17.85
CA SER A 180 -25.59 -4.44 -17.57
C SER A 180 -26.10 -4.28 -16.12
N THR A 181 -25.25 -3.83 -15.19
CA THR A 181 -25.69 -3.46 -13.83
C THR A 181 -26.37 -2.08 -13.88
N PRO A 182 -27.68 -1.97 -13.59
CA PRO A 182 -28.41 -0.69 -13.71
C PRO A 182 -28.06 0.32 -12.60
N PHE A 183 -27.18 -0.02 -11.66
CA PHE A 183 -26.96 0.70 -10.41
C PHE A 183 -26.02 1.91 -10.51
N VAL A 184 -25.33 2.09 -11.64
CA VAL A 184 -24.24 3.10 -11.77
C VAL A 184 -24.69 4.44 -12.37
N LYS A 185 -25.93 4.53 -12.91
CA LYS A 185 -26.34 5.72 -13.69
C LYS A 185 -26.98 6.87 -12.91
N ASN A 186 -27.19 6.76 -11.59
CA ASN A 186 -27.73 7.86 -10.78
C ASN A 186 -26.66 8.51 -9.90
N PRO A 187 -26.25 9.76 -10.14
CA PRO A 187 -25.10 10.39 -9.46
C PRO A 187 -25.16 10.46 -7.91
N PRO A 188 -26.31 10.49 -7.21
CA PRO A 188 -26.29 10.54 -5.74
C PRO A 188 -26.17 9.18 -5.05
N VAL A 189 -26.50 8.07 -5.72
CA VAL A 189 -26.61 6.75 -5.06
C VAL A 189 -25.25 6.08 -4.86
N PRO A 190 -24.35 5.97 -5.86
CA PRO A 190 -23.01 5.41 -5.69
C PRO A 190 -22.16 6.22 -4.71
N ALA A 191 -22.27 7.55 -4.73
CA ALA A 191 -21.55 8.42 -3.82
C ALA A 191 -21.98 8.20 -2.37
N LEU A 192 -23.30 8.19 -2.09
CA LEU A 192 -23.81 7.92 -0.75
C LEU A 192 -23.43 6.51 -0.28
N LEU A 193 -23.50 5.52 -1.16
CA LEU A 193 -23.18 4.13 -0.85
C LEU A 193 -21.68 3.93 -0.56
N SER A 194 -20.79 4.60 -1.31
CA SER A 194 -19.36 4.64 -1.02
C SER A 194 -19.05 5.33 0.32
N LEU A 195 -19.81 6.37 0.68
CA LEU A 195 -19.63 7.11 1.92
C LEU A 195 -20.11 6.29 3.13
N ILE A 196 -21.23 5.57 2.98
CA ILE A 196 -21.72 4.60 3.97
C ILE A 196 -20.72 3.44 4.13
N ALA A 197 -20.24 2.85 3.02
CA ALA A 197 -19.25 1.78 3.05
C ALA A 197 -17.95 2.23 3.72
N PHE A 198 -17.46 3.42 3.38
CA PHE A 198 -16.29 4.02 4.03
C PHE A 198 -16.53 4.24 5.53
N GLY A 199 -17.70 4.77 5.91
CA GLY A 199 -18.10 4.92 7.30
C GLY A 199 -18.14 3.59 8.06
N LEU A 200 -18.68 2.52 7.45
CA LEU A 200 -18.69 1.18 8.03
C LEU A 200 -17.28 0.61 8.18
N ILE A 201 -16.38 0.81 7.22
CA ILE A 201 -14.98 0.41 7.33
C ILE A 201 -14.30 1.15 8.47
N VAL A 202 -14.48 2.48 8.57
CA VAL A 202 -13.94 3.30 9.66
C VAL A 202 -14.47 2.84 11.03
N LEU A 203 -15.77 2.57 11.13
CA LEU A 203 -16.40 2.07 12.36
C LEU A 203 -15.92 0.66 12.73
N SER A 204 -15.78 -0.24 11.76
CA SER A 204 -15.25 -1.58 11.97
C SER A 204 -13.80 -1.54 12.43
N LEU A 205 -12.97 -0.69 11.82
CA LEU A 205 -11.59 -0.47 12.22
C LEU A 205 -11.53 0.07 13.65
N TRP A 206 -12.33 1.11 13.94
CA TRP A 206 -12.44 1.66 15.29
C TRP A 206 -12.86 0.60 16.31
N LYS A 207 -13.83 -0.25 15.99
CA LYS A 207 -14.30 -1.34 16.86
C LYS A 207 -13.22 -2.41 17.05
N VAL A 208 -12.51 -2.83 16.00
CA VAL A 208 -11.41 -3.81 16.09
C VAL A 208 -10.29 -3.27 16.96
N VAL A 209 -9.93 -2.00 16.78
CA VAL A 209 -8.89 -1.32 17.55
C VAL A 209 -9.31 -1.13 19.02
N THR A 210 -10.57 -0.84 19.31
CA THR A 210 -11.03 -0.53 20.69
C THR A 210 -11.50 -1.74 21.51
N VAL A 211 -12.13 -2.74 20.88
CA VAL A 211 -12.70 -3.91 21.55
C VAL A 211 -11.65 -4.97 21.87
N ARG A 212 -10.73 -5.26 20.94
CA ARG A 212 -9.68 -6.29 21.15
C ARG A 212 -8.55 -5.85 22.08
N GLY A 213 -8.43 -4.54 22.38
CA GLY A 213 -7.50 -4.05 23.40
C GLY A 213 -7.97 -4.27 24.84
N LYS A 214 -9.09 -4.97 25.07
CA LYS A 214 -9.66 -5.21 26.40
C LYS A 214 -9.17 -6.51 27.05
N ASP A 215 -8.66 -7.47 26.27
CA ASP A 215 -8.34 -8.83 26.74
C ASP A 215 -6.95 -8.99 27.40
N TYR A 216 -6.07 -7.98 27.38
CA TYR A 216 -4.75 -8.07 28.00
C TYR A 216 -4.73 -7.72 29.51
N ARG A 217 -5.87 -7.83 30.20
CA ARG A 217 -5.93 -7.61 31.67
C ARG A 217 -5.91 -8.89 32.49
N ASP A 218 -5.96 -10.06 31.85
CA ASP A 218 -6.18 -11.33 32.55
C ASP A 218 -5.03 -12.35 32.42
N GLU A 219 -3.81 -11.92 32.03
CA GLU A 219 -2.60 -12.76 32.09
C GLU A 219 -1.39 -12.00 32.68
#